data_AF-A0ABC9Y307-F1
#
_entry.id   AF-A0ABC9Y307-F1
#
_cell.length_a   1.000
_cell.length_b   1.000
_cell.length_c   1.000
_cell.angle_alpha   90.00
_cell.angle_beta   90.00
_cell.angle_gamma   90.00
#
_symmetry.space_group_name_H-M   'P 1'
#
loop_
_entity.id
_entity.type
_entity.pdbx_description
1 polymer ?
#
loop_
_entity_poly.entity_id
_entity_poly.type
_entity_poly.pdbx_seq_one_letter_code
_entity_poly.pdbx_strand_id
1 'polypeptide(L)'
;MTGLVDEGRAVDIACLDFRKALDTVSHSILIEQLVKYRLEEHTLMWSENWLNSQAQRMMVSSNGIQSTPLNLATYWKCNASTTDVRVDYKYNPESMNVPSTLSNVQVVVPVDGGVTNMQSLPPAKWNADQMKAYWKISSISEKSENGGSGSLRAKFELSEGPSKPATLAVQFISEGSTLSGVDVELVGTGYRLSLLKKRFATVSPTDLLSKKRIEQNYACTEHFKSVN
;
A
#
# COMPACT_ATOMS: atom_id res chain seq x y z
N MET A 1 -1.08 11.44 -25.65
CA MET A 1 -1.62 12.16 -24.49
C MET A 1 -1.20 11.38 -23.25
N THR A 2 -0.11 11.79 -22.61
CA THR A 2 0.41 11.19 -21.38
C THR A 2 -0.41 11.74 -20.21
N GLY A 3 -1.43 11.00 -19.78
CA GLY A 3 -2.13 11.30 -18.54
C GLY A 3 -1.26 10.86 -17.36
N LEU A 4 -0.85 11.79 -16.51
CA LEU A 4 -0.30 11.50 -15.19
C LEU A 4 -1.37 10.74 -14.40
N VAL A 5 -1.09 9.47 -14.08
CA VAL A 5 -1.99 8.61 -13.32
C VAL A 5 -1.67 8.74 -11.83
N ASP A 6 -2.66 9.30 -11.13
CA ASP A 6 -3.03 9.21 -9.72
C ASP A 6 -1.91 9.24 -8.65
N GLU A 7 -1.99 10.25 -7.78
CA GLU A 7 -1.22 10.42 -6.55
C GLU A 7 -1.62 9.35 -5.53
N GLY A 8 -1.14 8.13 -5.74
CA GLY A 8 -1.28 7.04 -4.79
C GLY A 8 -0.70 7.44 -3.43
N ARG A 9 -1.57 7.87 -2.51
CA ARG A 9 -1.21 8.04 -1.10
C ARG A 9 -0.92 6.67 -0.53
N ALA A 10 0.37 6.35 -0.41
CA ALA A 10 0.83 5.17 0.30
C ALA A 10 0.48 5.34 1.79
N VAL A 11 -0.38 4.47 2.31
CA VAL A 11 -0.69 4.41 3.74
C VAL A 11 0.04 3.20 4.30
N ASP A 12 1.10 3.44 5.07
CA ASP A 12 1.72 2.39 5.89
C ASP A 12 0.89 2.21 7.16
N ILE A 13 0.62 0.97 7.57
CA ILE A 13 -0.07 0.67 8.83
C ILE A 13 0.91 -0.09 9.70
N ALA A 14 1.55 0.61 10.62
CA ALA A 14 2.38 0.01 11.65
C ALA A 14 1.49 -0.63 12.74
N CYS A 15 1.05 -1.86 12.51
CA CYS A 15 0.45 -2.68 13.58
C CYS A 15 1.56 -3.19 14.50
N LEU A 16 1.83 -2.47 15.57
CA LEU A 16 2.48 -3.05 16.75
C LEU A 16 1.48 -3.98 17.42
N ASP A 17 1.94 -5.06 18.05
CA ASP A 17 1.08 -5.99 18.78
C ASP A 17 1.69 -6.24 20.17
N PHE A 18 1.25 -5.47 21.17
CA PHE A 18 1.68 -5.64 22.58
C PHE A 18 0.75 -6.57 23.36
N ARG A 19 -0.09 -7.40 22.71
CA ARG A 19 -1.03 -8.31 23.39
C ARG A 19 -0.38 -9.05 24.58
N LYS A 20 0.85 -9.55 24.43
CA LYS A 20 1.54 -10.26 25.52
C LYS A 20 1.95 -9.41 26.75
N ALA A 21 2.09 -8.10 26.64
CA ALA A 21 2.56 -7.25 27.75
C ALA A 21 1.43 -6.61 28.55
N LEU A 22 0.24 -6.46 27.96
CA LEU A 22 -0.86 -5.68 28.54
C LEU A 22 -2.16 -6.47 28.74
N ASP A 23 -2.29 -7.68 28.18
CA ASP A 23 -3.49 -8.53 28.35
C ASP A 23 -3.76 -8.91 29.83
N THR A 24 -2.74 -8.85 30.68
CA THR A 24 -2.85 -9.12 32.13
C THR A 24 -3.29 -7.93 32.98
N VAL A 25 -3.36 -6.72 32.41
CA VAL A 25 -3.73 -5.50 33.14
C VAL A 25 -5.02 -4.94 32.55
N SER A 26 -6.04 -4.71 33.39
CA SER A 26 -7.30 -4.12 32.93
C SER A 26 -7.05 -2.78 32.25
N HIS A 27 -7.52 -2.63 31.00
CA HIS A 27 -7.38 -1.40 30.24
C HIS A 27 -7.94 -0.18 30.98
N SER A 28 -9.02 -0.36 31.76
CA SER A 28 -9.62 0.70 32.57
C SER A 28 -8.67 1.24 33.65
N ILE A 29 -7.89 0.35 34.28
CA ILE A 29 -6.94 0.71 35.34
C ILE A 29 -5.73 1.44 34.75
N LEU A 30 -5.27 1.02 33.58
CA LEU A 30 -4.19 1.70 32.86
C LEU A 30 -4.59 3.13 32.46
N ILE A 31 -5.78 3.32 31.90
CA ILE A 31 -6.28 4.64 31.50
C ILE A 31 -6.41 5.56 32.74
N GLU A 32 -7.00 5.06 33.83
CA GLU A 32 -7.12 5.83 35.08
C GLU A 32 -5.75 6.25 35.63
N GLN A 33 -4.75 5.37 35.58
CA GLN A 33 -3.40 5.71 36.02
C GLN A 33 -2.77 6.76 35.11
N LEU A 34 -2.90 6.64 33.79
CA LEU A 34 -2.34 7.61 32.84
C LEU A 34 -2.94 9.01 33.05
N VAL A 35 -4.26 9.10 33.23
CA VAL A 35 -4.96 10.35 33.56
C VAL A 35 -4.47 10.92 34.90
N LYS A 36 -4.25 10.05 35.90
CA LYS A 36 -3.74 10.43 37.22
C LYS A 36 -2.33 11.04 37.17
N TYR A 37 -1.46 10.58 36.27
CA TYR A 37 -0.10 11.12 36.11
C TYR A 37 -0.03 12.40 35.26
N ARG A 38 -1.18 12.96 34.83
CA ARG A 38 -1.27 14.20 34.03
C ARG A 38 -0.35 14.21 32.80
N LEU A 39 -0.32 13.08 32.10
CA LEU A 39 0.29 13.06 30.78
C LEU A 39 -0.41 14.05 29.86
N GLU A 40 0.32 14.58 28.89
CA GLU A 40 -0.23 15.51 27.91
C GLU A 40 -1.44 14.89 27.20
N GLU A 41 -2.45 15.70 26.90
CA GLU A 41 -3.73 15.26 26.32
C GLU A 41 -3.54 14.46 25.03
N HIS A 42 -2.54 14.83 24.23
CA HIS A 42 -2.16 14.08 23.03
C HIS A 42 -1.65 12.68 23.39
N THR A 43 -0.77 12.54 24.38
CA THR A 43 -0.22 11.25 24.85
C THR A 43 -1.29 10.36 25.48
N LEU A 44 -2.26 10.95 26.18
CA LEU A 44 -3.42 10.24 26.73
C LEU A 44 -4.32 9.69 25.62
N MET A 45 -4.70 10.56 24.67
CA MET A 45 -5.47 10.16 23.49
C MET A 45 -4.71 9.09 22.67
N TRP A 46 -3.39 9.19 22.58
CA TRP A 46 -2.52 8.20 21.94
C TRP A 46 -2.57 6.83 22.64
N SER A 47 -2.57 6.83 23.97
CA SER A 47 -2.56 5.61 24.79
C SER A 47 -3.93 4.93 24.83
N GLU A 48 -5.02 5.71 24.90
CA GLU A 48 -6.39 5.20 24.86
C GLU A 48 -6.72 4.55 23.51
N ASN A 49 -6.34 5.20 22.40
CA ASN A 49 -6.51 4.64 21.06
C ASN A 49 -5.74 3.33 20.88
N TRP A 50 -4.53 3.25 21.43
CA TRP A 50 -3.75 2.03 21.46
C TRP A 50 -4.44 0.91 22.25
N LEU A 51 -4.89 1.17 23.48
CA LEU A 51 -5.56 0.17 24.32
C LEU A 51 -6.86 -0.34 23.70
N ASN A 52 -7.60 0.54 23.01
CA ASN A 52 -8.87 0.18 22.38
C ASN A 52 -8.71 -0.59 21.07
N SER A 53 -7.68 -0.29 20.28
CA SER A 53 -7.52 -0.87 18.94
C SER A 53 -6.38 -1.88 18.81
N GLN A 54 -5.54 -2.02 19.84
CA GLN A 54 -4.32 -2.83 19.85
C GLN A 54 -3.44 -2.57 18.60
N ALA A 55 -3.50 -1.35 18.07
CA ALA A 55 -2.80 -0.92 16.86
C ALA A 55 -2.57 0.59 16.93
N GLN A 56 -1.43 1.05 16.41
CA GLN A 56 -1.22 2.47 16.13
C GLN A 56 -1.41 2.68 14.63
N ARG A 57 -1.93 3.85 14.26
CA ARG A 57 -2.07 4.25 12.85
C ARG A 57 -1.36 5.57 12.68
N MET A 58 -0.54 5.67 11.65
CA MET A 58 0.15 6.88 11.27
C MET A 58 0.12 7.03 9.76
N MET A 59 0.00 8.26 9.28
CA MET A 59 0.14 8.56 7.86
C MET A 59 1.59 8.92 7.58
N VAL A 60 2.16 8.31 6.54
CA VAL A 60 3.53 8.60 6.10
C VAL A 60 3.45 9.68 5.02
N SER A 61 4.27 10.72 5.15
CA SER A 61 4.40 11.74 4.10
C SER A 61 4.99 11.11 2.83
N SER A 62 4.38 11.33 1.68
CA SER A 62 4.88 10.84 0.39
C SER A 62 5.43 11.99 -0.47
N ASN A 63 6.61 11.76 -1.04
CA ASN A 63 7.26 12.65 -2.02
C ASN A 63 7.01 12.16 -3.45
N GLY A 64 5.75 11.83 -3.76
CA GLY A 64 5.34 11.29 -5.05
C GLY A 64 6.03 9.95 -5.38
N ILE A 65 6.52 9.83 -6.61
CA ILE A 65 7.09 8.59 -7.16
C ILE A 65 8.38 8.11 -6.46
N GLN A 66 9.05 8.98 -5.70
CA GLN A 66 10.23 8.58 -4.93
C GLN A 66 9.85 7.73 -3.71
N SER A 67 8.64 7.92 -3.18
CA SER A 67 8.12 7.18 -2.02
C SER A 67 7.33 5.93 -2.41
N THR A 68 7.31 5.55 -3.69
CA THR A 68 6.57 4.36 -4.16
C THR A 68 7.50 3.17 -4.40
N PRO A 69 7.26 2.01 -3.75
CA PRO A 69 8.03 0.77 -3.93
C PRO A 69 8.11 0.22 -5.35
N LEU A 70 7.06 0.47 -6.13
CA LEU A 70 6.93 -0.02 -7.50
C LEU A 70 6.40 1.11 -8.36
N ASN A 71 7.28 1.67 -9.19
CA ASN A 71 6.96 2.75 -10.09
C ASN A 71 6.32 2.18 -11.35
N LEU A 72 5.23 2.78 -11.82
CA LEU A 72 4.44 2.28 -12.94
C LEU A 72 4.30 3.35 -14.02
N ALA A 73 4.39 2.94 -15.28
CA ALA A 73 4.05 3.75 -16.43
C ALA A 73 3.13 2.96 -17.36
N THR A 74 2.00 3.54 -17.74
CA THR A 74 1.00 2.86 -18.56
C THR A 74 0.83 3.53 -19.91
N TYR A 75 0.68 2.71 -20.96
CA TYR A 75 0.50 3.16 -22.33
C TYR A 75 -0.67 2.42 -22.93
N TRP A 76 -1.56 3.18 -23.56
CA TRP A 76 -2.77 2.69 -24.19
C TRP A 76 -2.80 3.12 -25.65
N LYS A 77 -3.10 2.17 -26.52
CA LYS A 77 -3.43 2.44 -27.92
C LYS A 77 -4.79 1.82 -28.21
N CYS A 78 -5.81 2.66 -28.21
CA CYS A 78 -7.19 2.25 -28.44
C CYS A 78 -7.57 2.50 -29.90
N ASN A 79 -7.82 1.44 -30.66
CA ASN A 79 -8.34 1.47 -32.02
C ASN A 79 -9.77 0.89 -32.03
N ALA A 80 -10.48 1.02 -33.16
CA ALA A 80 -11.86 0.56 -33.28
C ALA A 80 -12.06 -0.95 -33.00
N SER A 81 -11.12 -1.79 -33.42
CA SER A 81 -11.21 -3.26 -33.27
C SER A 81 -10.17 -3.86 -32.34
N THR A 82 -9.22 -3.06 -31.86
CA THR A 82 -8.10 -3.56 -31.03
C THR A 82 -7.67 -2.53 -29.99
N THR A 83 -7.27 -3.01 -28.83
CA THR A 83 -6.58 -2.20 -27.82
C THR A 83 -5.26 -2.83 -27.45
N ASP A 84 -4.17 -2.08 -27.56
CA ASP A 84 -2.86 -2.48 -27.04
C ASP A 84 -2.60 -1.77 -25.70
N VAL A 85 -2.22 -2.55 -24.68
CA VAL A 85 -1.82 -2.05 -23.36
C VAL A 85 -0.37 -2.45 -23.09
N ARG A 86 0.41 -1.49 -22.58
CA ARG A 86 1.72 -1.74 -21.99
C ARG A 86 1.80 -1.11 -20.60
N VAL A 87 2.24 -1.90 -19.62
CA VAL A 87 2.55 -1.46 -18.26
C VAL A 87 4.02 -1.70 -18.01
N ASP A 88 4.81 -0.64 -17.94
CA ASP A 88 6.19 -0.71 -17.47
C ASP A 88 6.21 -0.57 -15.96
N TYR A 89 7.04 -1.38 -15.30
CA TYR A 89 7.25 -1.30 -13.87
C TYR A 89 8.74 -1.22 -13.54
N LYS A 90 9.06 -0.54 -12.45
CA LYS A 90 10.43 -0.44 -11.91
C LYS A 90 10.40 -0.50 -10.39
N TYR A 91 11.11 -1.48 -9.83
CA TYR A 91 11.36 -1.57 -8.39
C TYR A 91 12.15 -0.36 -7.89
N ASN A 92 11.77 0.16 -6.73
CA ASN A 92 12.38 1.34 -6.11
C ASN A 92 12.84 1.03 -4.67
N PRO A 93 14.09 0.58 -4.47
CA PRO A 93 14.63 0.26 -3.15
C PRO A 93 14.69 1.49 -2.23
N GLU A 94 14.95 2.68 -2.80
CA GLU A 94 15.12 3.95 -2.06
C GLU A 94 13.84 4.43 -1.36
N SER A 95 12.69 3.86 -1.71
CA SER A 95 11.42 4.13 -1.02
C SER A 95 11.26 3.40 0.32
N MET A 96 12.22 2.52 0.67
CA MET A 96 12.17 1.68 1.86
C MET A 96 13.38 1.96 2.74
N ASN A 97 13.20 1.88 4.06
CA ASN A 97 14.32 2.00 4.99
C ASN A 97 15.32 0.84 4.84
N VAL A 98 14.79 -0.37 4.69
CA VAL A 98 15.57 -1.56 4.33
C VAL A 98 14.98 -2.14 3.04
N PRO A 99 15.69 -2.13 1.91
CA PRO A 99 15.19 -2.72 0.67
C PRO A 99 14.73 -4.16 0.87
N SER A 100 13.50 -4.45 0.46
CA SER A 100 12.86 -5.75 0.69
C SER A 100 12.01 -6.17 -0.50
N THR A 101 11.92 -7.49 -0.71
CA THR A 101 11.22 -8.05 -1.87
C THR A 101 9.73 -7.72 -1.84
N LEU A 102 9.18 -7.33 -2.98
CA LEU A 102 7.74 -7.26 -3.20
C LEU A 102 7.26 -8.64 -3.66
N SER A 103 6.43 -9.28 -2.86
CA SER A 103 5.90 -10.62 -3.10
C SER A 103 4.42 -10.57 -3.48
N ASN A 104 3.96 -11.62 -4.17
CA ASN A 104 2.56 -11.75 -4.61
C ASN A 104 2.09 -10.55 -5.42
N VAL A 105 2.95 -10.05 -6.32
CA VAL A 105 2.63 -8.87 -7.13
C VAL A 105 1.54 -9.26 -8.14
N GLN A 106 0.40 -8.57 -8.09
CA GLN A 106 -0.70 -8.74 -9.02
C GLN A 106 -1.01 -7.41 -9.70
N VAL A 107 -0.98 -7.40 -11.04
CA VAL A 107 -1.38 -6.23 -11.84
C VAL A 107 -2.69 -6.53 -12.52
N VAL A 108 -3.67 -5.66 -12.34
CA VAL A 108 -5.04 -5.82 -12.85
C VAL A 108 -5.38 -4.66 -13.76
N VAL A 109 -5.66 -4.96 -15.03
CA VAL A 109 -6.02 -3.96 -16.04
C VAL A 109 -7.46 -4.19 -16.50
N PRO A 110 -8.40 -3.28 -16.20
CA PRO A 110 -9.74 -3.32 -16.76
C PRO A 110 -9.74 -2.88 -18.23
N VAL A 111 -10.45 -3.60 -19.11
CA VAL A 111 -10.57 -3.28 -20.53
C VAL A 111 -12.01 -3.47 -20.99
N ASP A 112 -12.65 -2.42 -21.49
CA ASP A 112 -14.00 -2.43 -22.05
C ASP A 112 -14.01 -2.68 -23.58
N GLY A 113 -15.16 -2.52 -24.23
CA GLY A 113 -15.30 -2.64 -25.69
C GLY A 113 -15.56 -4.05 -26.21
N GLY A 114 -16.13 -4.93 -25.37
CA GLY A 114 -16.50 -6.29 -25.78
C GLY A 114 -15.30 -7.13 -26.20
N VAL A 115 -14.35 -7.33 -25.29
CA VAL A 115 -13.14 -8.12 -25.54
C VAL A 115 -13.52 -9.54 -25.95
N THR A 116 -13.14 -9.94 -27.16
CA THR A 116 -13.37 -11.29 -27.71
C THR A 116 -12.14 -12.18 -27.58
N ASN A 117 -10.96 -11.58 -27.59
CA ASN A 117 -9.69 -12.30 -27.53
C ASN A 117 -8.62 -11.44 -26.84
N MET A 118 -7.66 -12.10 -26.18
CA MET A 118 -6.53 -11.45 -25.51
C MET A 118 -5.25 -12.24 -25.77
N GLN A 119 -4.21 -11.55 -26.24
CA GLN A 119 -2.85 -12.04 -26.30
C GLN A 119 -1.97 -11.22 -25.37
N SER A 120 -1.07 -11.85 -24.63
CA SER A 120 -0.25 -11.15 -23.63
C SER A 120 1.15 -11.72 -23.48
N LEU A 121 2.09 -10.86 -23.11
CA LEU A 121 3.47 -11.20 -22.76
C LEU A 121 3.94 -10.32 -21.59
N PRO A 122 4.36 -10.90 -20.45
CA PRO A 122 4.22 -12.30 -20.08
C PRO A 122 2.73 -12.74 -20.03
N PRO A 123 2.44 -14.04 -19.97
CA PRO A 123 1.07 -14.54 -19.98
C PRO A 123 0.23 -13.95 -18.83
N ALA A 124 -0.95 -13.43 -19.16
CA ALA A 124 -1.97 -12.97 -18.24
C ALA A 124 -3.24 -13.84 -18.33
N LYS A 125 -4.05 -13.79 -17.28
CA LYS A 125 -5.40 -14.36 -17.27
C LYS A 125 -6.43 -13.28 -17.60
N TRP A 126 -7.29 -13.52 -18.57
CA TRP A 126 -8.49 -12.73 -18.81
C TRP A 126 -9.65 -13.22 -17.94
N ASN A 127 -10.40 -12.30 -17.33
CA ASN A 127 -11.67 -12.57 -16.67
C ASN A 127 -12.78 -11.82 -17.41
N ALA A 128 -13.62 -12.56 -18.14
CA ALA A 128 -14.72 -11.99 -18.91
C ALA A 128 -15.83 -11.40 -18.02
N ASP A 129 -16.13 -12.03 -16.87
CA ASP A 129 -17.21 -11.58 -15.98
C ASP A 129 -16.91 -10.19 -15.39
N GLN A 130 -15.64 -9.89 -15.18
CA GLN A 130 -15.18 -8.62 -14.59
C GLN A 130 -14.52 -7.68 -15.60
N MET A 131 -14.39 -8.12 -16.86
CA MET A 131 -13.70 -7.41 -17.94
C MET A 131 -12.29 -6.94 -17.55
N LYS A 132 -11.49 -7.85 -16.99
CA LYS A 132 -10.16 -7.56 -16.41
C LYS A 132 -9.10 -8.57 -16.84
N ALA A 133 -7.92 -8.06 -17.19
CA ALA A 133 -6.70 -8.84 -17.36
C ALA A 133 -5.89 -8.86 -16.05
N TYR A 134 -5.30 -10.01 -15.72
CA TYR A 134 -4.54 -10.24 -14.49
C TYR A 134 -3.15 -10.79 -14.81
N TRP A 135 -2.11 -10.07 -14.43
CA TRP A 135 -0.76 -10.59 -14.34
C TRP A 135 -0.42 -10.94 -12.90
N LYS A 136 0.30 -12.05 -12.72
CA LYS A 136 0.88 -12.44 -11.44
C LYS A 136 2.39 -12.54 -11.60
N ILE A 137 3.12 -11.79 -10.79
CA ILE A 137 4.57 -11.83 -10.68
C ILE A 137 4.87 -12.31 -9.27
N SER A 138 5.62 -13.41 -9.16
CA SER A 138 5.89 -14.05 -7.86
C SER A 138 6.60 -13.11 -6.90
N SER A 139 7.67 -12.49 -7.38
CA SER A 139 8.47 -11.54 -6.61
C SER A 139 9.21 -10.53 -7.49
N ILE A 140 9.39 -9.32 -6.96
CA ILE A 140 10.18 -8.24 -7.56
C ILE A 140 11.17 -7.70 -6.51
N SER A 141 12.44 -7.64 -6.87
CA SER A 141 13.53 -7.08 -6.06
C SER A 141 14.70 -6.63 -6.95
N GLU A 142 15.73 -6.02 -6.38
CA GLU A 142 16.99 -5.72 -7.09
C GLU A 142 17.68 -6.96 -7.68
N LYS A 143 17.43 -8.13 -7.09
CA LYS A 143 18.01 -9.41 -7.54
C LYS A 143 17.19 -10.06 -8.66
N SER A 144 16.00 -9.55 -8.95
CA SER A 144 15.18 -10.02 -10.07
C SER A 144 15.85 -9.65 -11.40
N GLU A 145 15.43 -10.30 -12.49
CA GLU A 145 15.87 -9.95 -13.84
C GLU A 145 15.71 -8.44 -14.10
N ASN A 146 16.67 -7.86 -14.82
CA ASN A 146 16.74 -6.42 -15.13
C ASN A 146 16.64 -5.50 -13.88
N GLY A 147 17.10 -5.97 -12.71
CA GLY A 147 17.10 -5.18 -11.47
C GLY A 147 15.70 -4.85 -10.95
N GLY A 148 14.72 -5.73 -11.22
CA GLY A 148 13.33 -5.51 -10.80
C GLY A 148 12.54 -4.58 -11.72
N SER A 149 13.04 -4.34 -12.94
CA SER A 149 12.33 -3.60 -13.98
C SER A 149 11.76 -4.54 -15.04
N GLY A 150 10.61 -4.18 -15.63
CA GLY A 150 10.02 -4.99 -16.70
C GLY A 150 8.83 -4.34 -17.38
N SER A 151 8.23 -5.08 -18.31
CA SER A 151 7.06 -4.66 -19.08
C SER A 151 6.02 -5.76 -19.14
N LEU A 152 4.76 -5.41 -18.90
CA LEU A 152 3.59 -6.25 -19.16
C LEU A 152 2.89 -5.72 -20.40
N ARG A 153 2.60 -6.59 -21.36
CA ARG A 153 1.98 -6.19 -22.63
C ARG A 153 0.79 -7.08 -22.92
N ALA A 154 -0.28 -6.49 -23.42
CA ALA A 154 -1.42 -7.22 -23.95
C ALA A 154 -2.00 -6.52 -25.17
N LYS A 155 -2.54 -7.33 -26.08
CA LYS A 155 -3.38 -6.90 -27.18
C LYS A 155 -4.75 -7.56 -27.02
N PHE A 156 -5.79 -6.75 -27.09
CA PHE A 156 -7.19 -7.14 -26.96
C PHE A 156 -7.87 -6.94 -28.31
N GLU A 157 -8.62 -7.94 -28.77
CA GLU A 157 -9.54 -7.81 -29.91
C GLU A 157 -10.93 -7.47 -29.38
N LEU A 158 -11.61 -6.53 -30.04
CA LEU A 158 -12.84 -5.90 -29.55
C LEU A 158 -13.99 -6.13 -30.53
N SER A 159 -15.19 -6.43 -30.01
CA SER A 159 -16.43 -6.42 -30.80
C SER A 159 -17.13 -5.06 -30.80
N GLU A 160 -16.94 -4.26 -29.74
CA GLU A 160 -17.64 -2.99 -29.49
C GLU A 160 -16.65 -1.87 -29.16
N GLY A 161 -15.52 -1.81 -29.85
CA GLY A 161 -14.49 -0.79 -29.61
C GLY A 161 -14.86 0.61 -30.15
N PRO A 162 -14.00 1.62 -29.90
CA PRO A 162 -12.72 1.54 -29.18
C PRO A 162 -12.92 1.46 -27.66
N SER A 163 -11.98 0.78 -26.99
CA SER A 163 -11.93 0.79 -25.53
C SER A 163 -11.50 2.17 -24.98
N LYS A 164 -11.82 2.47 -23.72
CA LYS A 164 -11.36 3.67 -23.02
C LYS A 164 -10.21 3.33 -22.08
N PRO A 165 -9.11 4.11 -22.06
CA PRO A 165 -8.07 3.92 -21.07
C PRO A 165 -8.64 4.00 -19.64
N ALA A 166 -8.29 3.04 -18.81
CA ALA A 166 -8.80 2.93 -17.45
C ALA A 166 -7.66 2.75 -16.44
N THR A 167 -7.89 3.18 -15.20
CA THR A 167 -6.92 3.05 -14.11
C THR A 167 -6.73 1.58 -13.76
N LEU A 168 -5.47 1.12 -13.80
CA LEU A 168 -5.11 -0.22 -13.36
C LEU A 168 -5.01 -0.29 -11.82
N ALA A 169 -5.06 -1.50 -11.28
CA ALA A 169 -4.77 -1.75 -9.87
C ALA A 169 -3.53 -2.64 -9.73
N VAL A 170 -2.71 -2.38 -8.72
CA VAL A 170 -1.59 -3.25 -8.34
C VAL A 170 -1.73 -3.68 -6.90
N GLN A 171 -1.46 -4.96 -6.65
CA GLN A 171 -1.39 -5.51 -5.32
C GLN A 171 -0.02 -6.13 -5.07
N PHE A 172 0.54 -5.94 -3.88
CA PHE A 172 1.73 -6.65 -3.42
C PHE A 172 1.83 -6.59 -1.89
N ILE A 173 2.67 -7.45 -1.33
CA ILE A 173 3.05 -7.47 0.08
C ILE A 173 4.57 -7.49 0.17
N SER A 174 5.11 -6.80 1.17
CA SER A 174 6.52 -6.90 1.53
C SER A 174 6.69 -7.10 3.02
N GLU A 175 7.65 -7.94 3.40
CA GLU A 175 7.95 -8.28 4.79
C GLU A 175 9.42 -7.97 5.09
N GLY A 176 9.69 -7.58 6.34
CA GLY A 176 11.03 -7.24 6.82
C GLY A 176 11.38 -5.76 6.77
N SER A 177 10.47 -4.89 6.30
CA SER A 177 10.73 -3.45 6.16
C SER A 177 9.48 -2.59 6.38
N THR A 178 9.69 -1.28 6.49
CA THR A 178 8.66 -0.23 6.56
C THR A 178 8.95 0.84 5.51
N LEU A 179 7.92 1.56 5.07
CA LEU A 179 8.09 2.73 4.20
C LEU A 179 8.44 3.97 5.02
N SER A 180 7.94 4.01 6.26
CA SER A 180 8.16 5.13 7.19
C SER A 180 9.56 5.19 7.81
N GLY A 181 10.30 4.08 7.81
CA GLY A 181 11.53 3.95 8.59
C GLY A 181 11.33 3.91 10.11
N VAL A 182 10.09 3.99 10.59
CA VAL A 182 9.77 3.96 12.03
C VAL A 182 10.24 2.65 12.64
N ASP A 183 10.85 2.78 13.82
CA ASP A 183 11.24 1.65 14.64
C ASP A 183 10.70 1.79 16.06
N VAL A 184 10.74 0.69 16.81
CA VAL A 184 10.27 0.63 18.19
C VAL A 184 11.35 0.10 19.09
N GLU A 185 11.63 0.86 20.14
CA GLU A 185 12.56 0.51 21.20
C GLU A 185 11.83 0.47 22.55
N LEU A 186 12.21 -0.48 23.40
CA LEU A 186 11.74 -0.52 24.80
C LEU A 186 12.71 0.25 25.68
N VAL A 187 12.17 1.19 26.46
CA VAL A 187 12.93 1.91 27.48
C VAL A 187 12.77 1.20 28.82
N GLY A 188 13.88 0.76 29.43
CA GLY A 188 13.91 0.09 30.73
C GLY A 188 14.41 -1.37 30.66
N THR A 189 14.65 -1.98 31.83
CA THR A 189 15.34 -3.30 31.93
C THR A 189 14.41 -4.47 32.22
N GLY A 190 13.13 -4.23 32.52
CA GLY A 190 12.17 -5.26 32.96
C GLY A 190 11.48 -6.04 31.84
N TYR A 191 11.60 -5.59 30.59
CA TYR A 191 10.90 -6.17 29.45
C TYR A 191 11.84 -6.33 28.26
N ARG A 192 11.53 -7.29 27.38
CA ARG A 192 12.23 -7.48 26.10
C ARG A 192 11.22 -7.68 24.97
N LEU A 193 11.50 -7.07 23.82
CA LEU A 193 10.79 -7.36 22.58
C LEU A 193 11.28 -8.71 22.05
N SER A 194 10.42 -9.73 22.07
CA SER A 194 10.77 -11.06 21.55
C SER A 194 10.71 -11.13 20.02
N LEU A 195 9.91 -10.28 19.40
CA LEU A 195 9.68 -10.27 17.95
C LEU A 195 9.12 -8.91 17.54
N LEU A 196 9.73 -8.30 16.52
CA LEU A 196 9.20 -7.12 15.85
C LEU A 196 8.98 -7.48 14.37
N LYS A 197 7.72 -7.55 13.94
CA LYS A 197 7.36 -7.84 12.54
C LYS A 197 7.10 -6.53 11.80
N LYS A 198 7.91 -6.28 10.77
CA LYS A 198 7.75 -5.12 9.86
C LYS A 198 7.21 -5.61 8.52
N ARG A 199 6.18 -4.97 7.99
CA ARG A 199 5.59 -5.29 6.68
C ARG A 199 4.83 -4.09 6.14
N PHE A 200 4.73 -3.99 4.82
CA PHE A 200 3.83 -3.07 4.14
C PHE A 200 3.13 -3.77 2.96
N ALA A 201 1.98 -3.26 2.56
CA ALA A 201 1.20 -3.81 1.45
C ALA A 201 0.38 -2.70 0.80
N THR A 202 0.06 -2.89 -0.47
CA THR A 202 -0.96 -2.08 -1.17
C THR A 202 -2.34 -2.33 -0.58
N VAL A 203 -3.14 -1.27 -0.43
CA VAL A 203 -4.51 -1.35 0.08
C VAL A 203 -5.49 -1.01 -1.05
N SER A 204 -6.59 -1.75 -1.18
CA SER A 204 -7.61 -1.44 -2.20
C SER A 204 -8.34 -0.13 -1.86
N PRO A 205 -8.77 0.67 -2.86
CA PRO A 205 -9.55 1.89 -2.61
C PRO A 205 -10.86 1.65 -1.83
N THR A 206 -11.47 0.47 -1.99
CA THR A 206 -12.66 0.05 -1.25
C THR A 206 -12.38 -0.19 0.24
N ASP A 207 -11.18 -0.68 0.58
CA ASP A 207 -10.74 -0.83 1.97
C ASP A 207 -10.39 0.52 2.61
N LEU A 208 -10.03 1.52 1.80
CA LEU A 208 -9.84 2.89 2.27
C LEU A 208 -11.17 3.57 2.58
N LEU A 209 -12.27 3.26 1.89
CA LEU A 209 -13.58 3.86 2.16
C LEU A 209 -14.27 3.29 3.40
N SER A 210 -14.13 1.98 3.65
CA SER A 210 -14.56 1.38 4.93
C SER A 210 -13.77 1.93 6.11
N LYS A 211 -12.50 2.31 5.88
CA LYS A 211 -11.63 2.96 6.88
C LYS A 211 -11.84 4.47 7.00
N LYS A 212 -12.17 5.20 5.92
CA LYS A 212 -12.48 6.64 5.91
C LYS A 212 -13.71 6.98 6.75
N ARG A 213 -14.68 6.06 6.83
CA ARG A 213 -15.84 6.21 7.73
C ARG A 213 -15.44 6.28 9.21
N ILE A 214 -14.23 5.82 9.55
CA ILE A 214 -13.63 5.96 10.88
C ILE A 214 -12.69 7.19 10.94
N GLU A 215 -11.99 7.53 9.85
CA GLU A 215 -11.10 8.72 9.79
C GLU A 215 -11.83 10.06 9.99
N GLN A 216 -13.10 10.18 9.62
CA GLN A 216 -13.88 11.40 9.94
C GLN A 216 -14.03 11.65 11.44
N ASN A 217 -13.79 10.65 12.30
CA ASN A 217 -13.89 10.80 13.74
C ASN A 217 -12.54 11.09 14.43
N TYR A 218 -11.39 11.07 13.73
CA TYR A 218 -10.07 11.09 14.39
C TYR A 218 -8.95 11.79 13.60
N ALA A 219 -9.25 12.84 12.82
CA ALA A 219 -8.21 13.61 12.12
C ALA A 219 -7.51 14.60 13.07
N CYS A 220 -6.35 14.22 13.63
CA CYS A 220 -5.41 15.19 14.18
C CYS A 220 -4.49 15.66 13.03
N THR A 221 -4.65 16.92 12.61
CA THR A 221 -3.87 17.52 11.54
C THR A 221 -2.75 18.34 12.17
N GLU A 222 -1.50 17.89 12.13
CA GLU A 222 -0.37 18.72 12.58
C GLU A 222 0.17 19.55 11.41
N HIS A 223 -0.04 20.87 11.50
CA HIS A 223 0.72 21.87 10.77
C HIS A 223 2.04 22.12 11.51
N PHE A 224 3.17 21.67 10.98
CA PHE A 224 4.46 22.21 11.39
C PHE A 224 4.83 23.40 10.49
N LYS A 225 4.67 24.61 11.04
CA LYS A 225 5.38 25.79 10.52
C LYS A 225 6.84 25.66 10.93
N SER A 226 7.74 25.64 9.95
CA SER A 226 9.16 25.87 10.20
C SER A 226 9.32 27.27 10.78
N VAL A 227 9.81 27.33 12.02
CA VAL A 227 10.34 28.54 12.63
C VAL A 227 11.84 28.51 12.37
N ASN A 228 12.34 29.47 11.60
CA ASN A 228 13.69 29.99 11.75
C ASN A 228 13.63 31.18 12.69
#